data_AF-A0A7G8BPA9-F1
#
_entry.id   AF-A0A7G8BPA9-F1
#
_cell.length_a   1.000
_cell.length_b   1.000
_cell.length_c   1.000
_cell.angle_alpha   90.00
_cell.angle_beta   90.00
_cell.angle_gamma   90.00
#
_symmetry.space_group_name_H-M   'P 1'
#
loop_
_entity.id
_entity.type
_entity.pdbx_description
1 polymer ?
#
loop_
_entity_poly.entity_id
_entity_poly.type
_entity_poly.pdbx_seq_one_letter_code
_entity_poly.pdbx_strand_id
1 'polypeptide(L)'
;MPSVGHVWATDNFDGVRQLVQLKYVPTDIDRHAGSNVLKANMAPFIYKPKESVEIQGAAASVRLHEPNLSIYIRGYAISSEDAAVSSETSTQMDLAMVRVESKKDRRIVSTIAFTQITGKAARNSQALVIKTEKVGGTDWQKITASEPLAPGEYALMCLPRGQNLFPTRVFDFAIDPKAPANSKAVMPVTPSSSQ
;
A
#
# COMPACT_ATOMS: atom_id res chain seq x y z
N MET A 1 -11.29 18.34 0.18
CA MET A 1 -10.50 17.29 -0.49
C MET A 1 -10.43 17.59 -1.99
N PRO A 2 -9.36 17.17 -2.70
CA PRO A 2 -9.25 17.39 -4.14
C PRO A 2 -10.44 16.80 -4.92
N SER A 3 -10.88 17.49 -5.97
CA SER A 3 -12.00 17.04 -6.81
C SER A 3 -11.62 15.91 -7.77
N VAL A 4 -10.33 15.76 -8.09
CA VAL A 4 -9.79 14.75 -9.02
C VAL A 4 -8.82 13.80 -8.30
N GLY A 5 -8.70 12.58 -8.81
CA GLY A 5 -7.82 11.54 -8.25
C GLY A 5 -8.50 10.71 -7.16
N HIS A 6 -7.83 9.63 -6.76
CA HIS A 6 -8.40 8.62 -5.87
C HIS A 6 -7.62 8.42 -4.58
N VAL A 7 -6.31 8.71 -4.58
CA VAL A 7 -5.43 8.49 -3.43
C VAL A 7 -4.52 9.70 -3.26
N TRP A 8 -4.54 10.28 -2.06
CA TRP A 8 -3.77 11.48 -1.70
C TRP A 8 -3.17 11.32 -0.32
N ALA A 9 -1.90 11.65 -0.14
CA ALA A 9 -1.24 11.68 1.16
C ALA A 9 -1.09 13.13 1.63
N THR A 10 -1.23 13.37 2.93
CA THR A 10 -0.78 14.62 3.54
C THR A 10 0.73 14.65 3.59
N ASP A 11 1.30 15.82 3.38
CA ASP A 11 2.73 16.06 3.52
C ASP A 11 2.98 17.44 4.14
N ASN A 12 4.18 17.63 4.66
CA ASN A 12 4.65 18.90 5.20
C ASN A 12 6.07 19.16 4.70
N PHE A 13 6.19 20.01 3.69
CA PHE A 13 7.47 20.36 3.07
C PHE A 13 7.84 21.79 3.45
N ASP A 14 9.00 21.99 4.06
CA ASP A 14 9.49 23.29 4.53
C ASP A 14 8.46 24.09 5.37
N GLY A 15 7.71 23.38 6.22
CA GLY A 15 6.67 23.96 7.07
C GLY A 15 5.33 24.22 6.37
N VAL A 16 5.23 23.93 5.07
CA VAL A 16 4.01 24.09 4.28
C VAL A 16 3.26 22.77 4.20
N ARG A 17 2.04 22.75 4.76
CA ARG A 17 1.12 21.61 4.59
C ARG A 17 0.67 21.52 3.14
N GLN A 18 0.72 20.31 2.59
CA GLN A 18 0.32 20.03 1.22
C GLN A 18 -0.31 18.64 1.09
N LEU A 19 -0.94 18.37 -0.05
CA LEU A 19 -1.43 17.07 -0.45
C LEU A 19 -0.63 16.58 -1.66
N VAL A 20 -0.18 15.33 -1.63
CA VAL A 20 0.57 14.70 -2.72
C VAL A 20 -0.23 13.51 -3.24
N GLN A 21 -0.49 13.48 -4.54
CA GLN A 21 -1.24 12.38 -5.15
C GLN A 21 -0.38 11.11 -5.18
N LEU A 22 -0.89 10.00 -4.64
CA LEU A 22 -0.28 8.69 -4.82
C LEU A 22 -0.86 8.04 -6.07
N LYS A 23 0.02 7.53 -6.94
CA LYS A 23 -0.38 6.93 -8.21
C LYS A 23 -0.34 5.42 -8.11
N TYR A 24 -1.23 4.79 -8.87
CA TYR A 24 -1.14 3.35 -9.08
C TYR A 24 0.22 3.02 -9.72
N VAL A 25 0.91 2.04 -9.13
CA VAL A 25 2.12 1.47 -9.71
C VAL A 25 1.84 0.04 -10.20
N PRO A 26 2.24 -0.28 -11.46
CA PRO A 26 2.23 -1.66 -11.93
C PRO A 26 3.09 -2.56 -11.05
N THR A 27 2.63 -3.78 -10.84
CA THR A 27 3.37 -4.79 -10.08
C THR A 27 3.54 -6.06 -10.89
N ASP A 28 4.70 -6.67 -10.75
CA ASP A 28 5.01 -7.99 -11.29
C ASP A 28 4.88 -9.04 -10.20
N ILE A 29 4.54 -10.27 -10.61
CA ILE A 29 4.58 -11.44 -9.76
C ILE A 29 5.79 -12.27 -10.15
N ASP A 30 6.84 -12.26 -9.32
CA ASP A 30 7.97 -13.16 -9.49
C ASP A 30 7.65 -14.48 -8.80
N ARG A 31 7.57 -15.55 -9.59
CA ARG A 31 7.29 -16.91 -9.10
C ARG A 31 8.52 -17.64 -8.59
N HIS A 32 9.70 -17.01 -8.60
CA HIS A 32 10.98 -17.60 -8.21
C HIS A 32 11.23 -18.96 -8.86
N ALA A 33 10.81 -19.16 -10.11
CA ALA A 33 10.64 -20.49 -10.71
C ALA A 33 11.91 -21.35 -10.61
N GLY A 34 13.08 -20.79 -10.92
CA GLY A 34 14.36 -21.51 -10.81
C GLY A 34 14.70 -21.92 -9.37
N SER A 35 14.60 -21.00 -8.41
CA SER A 35 14.82 -21.30 -6.99
C SER A 35 13.81 -22.32 -6.46
N ASN A 36 12.55 -22.19 -6.87
CA ASN A 36 11.47 -23.05 -6.40
C ASN A 36 11.62 -24.48 -6.94
N VAL A 37 11.97 -24.66 -8.23
CA VAL A 37 12.24 -25.99 -8.82
C VAL A 37 13.43 -26.66 -8.15
N LEU A 38 14.53 -25.93 -7.98
CA LEU A 38 15.72 -26.48 -7.32
C LEU A 38 15.42 -26.97 -5.90
N LYS A 39 14.74 -26.15 -5.10
CA LYS A 39 14.40 -26.47 -3.70
C LYS A 39 13.35 -27.57 -3.59
N ALA A 40 12.40 -27.64 -4.53
CA ALA A 40 11.42 -28.72 -4.59
C ALA A 40 12.10 -30.08 -4.84
N ASN A 41 13.11 -30.16 -5.71
CA ASN A 41 13.83 -31.41 -5.94
C ASN A 41 14.64 -31.87 -4.71
N MET A 42 15.15 -30.94 -3.90
CA MET A 42 15.89 -31.26 -2.68
C MET A 42 15.00 -31.66 -1.50
N ALA A 43 13.79 -31.10 -1.40
CA ALA A 43 12.88 -31.32 -0.28
C ALA A 43 11.39 -31.31 -0.72
N PRO A 44 10.97 -32.29 -1.55
CA PRO A 44 9.69 -32.22 -2.29
C PRO A 44 8.44 -32.18 -1.40
N PHE A 45 8.50 -32.76 -0.20
CA PHE A 45 7.35 -32.87 0.70
C PHE A 45 7.24 -31.77 1.76
N ILE A 46 8.30 -30.96 1.92
CA ILE A 46 8.39 -29.95 3.00
C ILE A 46 8.50 -28.54 2.41
N TYR A 47 9.00 -28.41 1.18
CA TYR A 47 9.24 -27.12 0.56
C TYR A 47 7.94 -26.37 0.24
N LYS A 48 7.95 -25.06 0.51
CA LYS A 48 6.86 -24.13 0.18
C LYS A 48 7.35 -23.16 -0.90
N PRO A 49 6.90 -23.31 -2.17
CA PRO A 49 7.20 -22.35 -3.22
C PRO A 49 6.84 -20.93 -2.81
N LYS A 50 7.68 -19.99 -3.20
CA LYS A 50 7.49 -18.57 -2.90
C LYS A 50 7.19 -17.79 -4.16
N GLU A 51 6.28 -16.83 -4.05
CA GLU A 51 6.03 -15.80 -5.05
C GLU A 51 6.15 -14.43 -4.38
N SER A 52 6.66 -13.43 -5.08
CA SER A 52 6.72 -12.04 -4.59
C SER A 52 5.90 -11.10 -5.47
N VAL A 53 5.30 -10.10 -4.81
CA VAL A 53 4.72 -8.93 -5.48
C VAL A 53 5.80 -7.86 -5.52
N GLU A 54 6.18 -7.45 -6.71
CA GLU A 54 7.33 -6.58 -6.94
C GLU A 54 6.93 -5.34 -7.72
N ILE A 55 7.54 -4.21 -7.39
CA ILE A 55 7.46 -2.97 -8.17
C ILE A 55 8.84 -2.77 -8.80
N GLN A 56 8.87 -2.48 -10.10
CA GLN A 56 10.11 -2.15 -10.79
C GLN A 56 10.69 -0.81 -10.29
N GLY A 57 12.02 -0.71 -10.34
CA GLY A 57 12.78 0.45 -9.90
C GLY A 57 13.16 0.40 -8.42
N ALA A 58 14.27 1.06 -8.09
CA ALA A 58 14.88 1.03 -6.77
C ALA A 58 14.18 1.90 -5.72
N ALA A 59 13.39 2.91 -6.13
CA ALA A 59 12.80 3.89 -5.24
C ALA A 59 11.46 4.44 -5.78
N ALA A 60 10.58 4.84 -4.87
CA ALA A 60 9.31 5.48 -5.21
C ALA A 60 9.56 6.89 -5.73
N SER A 61 8.76 7.27 -6.73
CA SER A 61 8.80 8.62 -7.30
C SER A 61 8.20 9.68 -6.37
N VAL A 62 7.28 9.29 -5.49
CA VAL A 62 6.69 10.15 -4.47
C VAL A 62 7.48 9.99 -3.18
N ARG A 63 8.03 11.10 -2.67
CA ARG A 63 8.78 11.14 -1.42
C ARG A 63 8.13 12.15 -0.48
N LEU A 64 7.51 11.66 0.59
CA LEU A 64 6.85 12.45 1.61
C LEU A 64 7.84 12.78 2.73
N HIS A 65 7.64 13.91 3.37
CA HIS A 65 8.51 14.47 4.39
C HIS A 65 7.93 14.27 5.79
N GLU A 66 6.61 14.16 5.91
CA GLU A 66 5.87 13.98 7.18
C GLU A 66 5.75 12.49 7.57
N PRO A 67 6.37 12.05 8.68
CA PRO A 67 6.20 10.69 9.22
C PRO A 67 4.78 10.39 9.71
N ASN A 68 4.06 11.40 10.22
CA ASN A 68 2.71 11.28 10.75
C ASN A 68 1.67 11.65 9.70
N LEU A 69 1.66 10.93 8.58
CA LEU A 69 0.78 11.24 7.46
C LEU A 69 -0.60 10.61 7.59
N SER A 70 -1.55 11.22 6.91
CA SER A 70 -2.85 10.62 6.58
C SER A 70 -2.93 10.36 5.08
N ILE A 71 -3.38 9.17 4.69
CA ILE A 71 -3.73 8.86 3.30
C ILE A 71 -5.24 8.92 3.16
N TYR A 72 -5.72 9.71 2.22
CA TYR A 72 -7.12 9.77 1.82
C TYR A 72 -7.34 8.92 0.58
N ILE A 73 -8.32 8.04 0.63
CA ILE A 73 -8.69 7.15 -0.48
C ILE A 73 -10.19 7.23 -0.77
N ARG A 74 -10.59 7.11 -2.04
CA ARG A 74 -11.99 7.00 -2.48
C ARG A 74 -12.12 6.14 -3.74
N GLY A 75 -13.34 5.71 -4.04
CA GLY A 75 -13.64 4.96 -5.27
C GLY A 75 -13.17 3.51 -5.24
N TYR A 76 -12.80 3.00 -4.07
CA TYR A 76 -12.54 1.58 -3.83
C TYR A 76 -13.54 1.10 -2.79
N ALA A 77 -14.20 -0.03 -3.04
CA ALA A 77 -15.06 -0.66 -2.05
C ALA A 77 -14.15 -1.22 -0.95
N ILE A 78 -13.88 -0.44 0.09
CA ILE A 78 -13.02 -0.84 1.21
C ILE A 78 -13.90 -1.10 2.41
N SER A 79 -13.71 -2.23 3.07
CA SER A 79 -14.47 -2.50 4.28
C SER A 79 -14.02 -1.63 5.44
N SER A 80 -14.96 -1.02 6.14
CA SER A 80 -14.75 -0.46 7.47
C SER A 80 -14.95 -1.54 8.54
N GLU A 81 -14.26 -1.41 9.67
CA GLU A 81 -14.35 -2.34 10.81
C GLU A 81 -15.78 -2.46 11.39
N ASP A 82 -16.62 -1.43 11.21
CA ASP A 82 -18.04 -1.41 11.62
C ASP A 82 -19.01 -2.11 10.65
N ALA A 83 -18.55 -2.59 9.49
CA ALA A 83 -19.43 -3.26 8.54
C ALA A 83 -19.60 -4.73 8.92
N ALA A 84 -20.74 -5.05 9.56
CA ALA A 84 -21.17 -6.43 9.77
C ALA A 84 -21.04 -7.22 8.45
N VAL A 85 -20.24 -8.28 8.52
CA VAL A 85 -19.95 -9.22 7.43
C VAL A 85 -21.26 -9.73 6.82
N SER A 86 -21.66 -9.12 5.70
CA SER A 86 -22.80 -9.56 4.91
C SER A 86 -22.34 -9.97 3.53
N SER A 87 -22.40 -11.28 3.33
CA SER A 87 -22.50 -12.01 2.07
C SER A 87 -21.26 -12.12 1.17
N GLU A 88 -21.09 -13.34 0.67
CA GLU A 88 -20.01 -13.90 -0.16
C GLU A 88 -19.93 -13.30 -1.59
N THR A 89 -20.44 -12.09 -1.77
CA THR A 89 -20.45 -11.33 -3.03
C THR A 89 -19.89 -9.90 -2.88
N SER A 90 -19.30 -9.55 -1.74
CA SER A 90 -18.75 -8.21 -1.55
C SER A 90 -17.54 -7.99 -2.47
N THR A 91 -17.61 -6.99 -3.35
CA THR A 91 -16.46 -6.39 -4.06
C THR A 91 -15.50 -5.66 -3.11
N GLN A 92 -15.65 -5.86 -1.79
CA GLN A 92 -14.90 -5.22 -0.75
C GLN A 92 -13.46 -5.75 -0.70
N MET A 93 -12.52 -4.81 -0.71
CA MET A 93 -11.09 -5.03 -0.60
C MET A 93 -10.65 -4.65 0.81
N ASP A 94 -9.70 -5.41 1.34
CA ASP A 94 -8.99 -5.02 2.56
C ASP A 94 -7.86 -4.06 2.20
N LEU A 95 -7.58 -3.11 3.08
CA LEU A 95 -6.42 -2.23 2.97
C LEU A 95 -5.29 -2.74 3.84
N ALA A 96 -4.07 -2.62 3.33
CA ALA A 96 -2.89 -2.79 4.14
C ALA A 96 -1.82 -1.77 3.73
N MET A 97 -1.20 -1.16 4.73
CA MET A 97 0.01 -0.37 4.55
C MET A 97 1.19 -1.24 4.94
N VAL A 98 2.23 -1.28 4.10
CA VAL A 98 3.41 -2.11 4.30
C VAL A 98 4.68 -1.30 4.13
N ARG A 99 5.71 -1.65 4.89
CA ARG A 99 7.08 -1.27 4.56
C ARG A 99 7.58 -2.16 3.42
N VAL A 100 8.19 -1.53 2.44
CA VAL A 100 8.64 -2.15 1.19
C VAL A 100 10.14 -2.43 1.28
N GLU A 101 10.54 -3.65 0.91
CA GLU A 101 11.95 -4.01 0.88
C GLU A 101 12.57 -3.54 -0.44
N SER A 102 13.55 -2.65 -0.36
CA SER A 102 14.26 -2.15 -1.55
C SER A 102 15.39 -3.09 -1.95
N LYS A 103 15.47 -3.42 -3.24
CA LYS A 103 16.59 -4.07 -3.89
C LYS A 103 17.21 -3.10 -4.90
N LYS A 104 18.30 -3.54 -5.56
CA LYS A 104 19.05 -2.70 -6.51
C LYS A 104 18.20 -2.16 -7.66
N ASP A 105 17.28 -2.96 -8.18
CA ASP A 105 16.52 -2.69 -9.40
C ASP A 105 15.00 -2.79 -9.21
N ARG A 106 14.56 -3.22 -8.02
CA ARG A 106 13.15 -3.48 -7.73
C ARG A 106 12.86 -3.35 -6.24
N ARG A 107 11.58 -3.41 -5.91
CA ARG A 107 11.07 -3.27 -4.56
C ARG A 107 10.04 -4.36 -4.28
N ILE A 108 10.21 -5.08 -3.17
CA ILE A 108 9.37 -6.22 -2.79
C ILE A 108 8.30 -5.73 -1.81
N VAL A 109 7.04 -5.79 -2.23
CA VAL A 109 5.88 -5.34 -1.43
C VAL A 109 5.42 -6.43 -0.48
N SER A 110 5.37 -7.67 -0.95
CA SER A 110 5.05 -8.84 -0.13
C SER A 110 5.60 -10.11 -0.77
N THR A 111 5.78 -11.15 0.05
CA THR A 111 6.07 -12.52 -0.39
C THR A 111 4.95 -13.43 0.06
N ILE A 112 4.57 -14.40 -0.77
CA ILE A 112 3.55 -15.39 -0.47
C ILE A 112 4.20 -16.78 -0.57
N ALA A 113 4.12 -17.57 0.49
CA ALA A 113 4.62 -18.95 0.53
C ALA A 113 3.44 -19.93 0.48
N PHE A 114 3.44 -20.85 -0.48
CA PHE A 114 2.34 -21.78 -0.72
C PHE A 114 2.64 -23.18 -0.17
N THR A 115 1.69 -23.74 0.57
CA THR A 115 1.76 -25.14 1.03
C THR A 115 1.18 -26.03 -0.07
N GLN A 116 2.03 -26.82 -0.74
CA GLN A 116 1.64 -27.59 -1.93
C GLN A 116 0.52 -28.61 -1.69
N ILE A 117 0.45 -29.21 -0.50
CA ILE A 117 -0.53 -30.26 -0.18
C ILE A 117 -1.92 -29.68 0.10
N THR A 118 -1.98 -28.55 0.80
CA THR A 118 -3.26 -27.97 1.26
C THR A 118 -3.71 -26.76 0.44
N GLY A 119 -2.84 -26.25 -0.45
CA GLY A 119 -3.05 -24.98 -1.14
C GLY A 119 -3.01 -23.75 -0.23
N LYS A 120 -2.79 -23.90 1.09
CA LYS A 120 -2.76 -22.77 2.03
C LYS A 120 -1.55 -21.89 1.76
N ALA A 121 -1.74 -20.59 1.56
CA ALA A 121 -0.64 -19.65 1.50
C ALA A 121 -0.48 -18.81 2.77
N ALA A 122 0.77 -18.46 3.06
CA ALA A 122 1.14 -17.52 4.09
C ALA A 122 1.76 -16.28 3.43
N ARG A 123 1.13 -15.12 3.59
CA ARG A 123 1.71 -13.85 3.19
C ARG A 123 2.67 -13.36 4.27
N ASN A 124 3.89 -13.07 3.86
CA ASN A 124 4.85 -12.30 4.63
C ASN A 124 4.95 -10.89 4.01
N SER A 125 4.54 -9.90 4.77
CA SER A 125 4.68 -8.49 4.48
C SER A 125 5.04 -7.77 5.76
N GLN A 126 5.81 -6.69 5.66
CA GLN A 126 6.07 -5.80 6.81
C GLN A 126 4.86 -4.88 7.02
N ALA A 127 3.70 -5.47 7.31
CA ALA A 127 2.44 -4.75 7.47
C ALA A 127 2.45 -3.89 8.73
N LEU A 128 1.93 -2.68 8.59
CA LEU A 128 1.76 -1.72 9.68
C LEU A 128 0.35 -1.82 10.23
N VAL A 129 0.19 -1.49 11.51
CA VAL A 129 -1.13 -1.28 12.09
C VAL A 129 -1.65 0.06 11.58
N ILE A 130 -2.85 0.04 11.00
CA ILE A 130 -3.51 1.22 10.45
C ILE A 130 -4.90 1.39 11.04
N LYS A 131 -5.36 2.64 11.11
CA LYS A 131 -6.76 2.99 11.38
C LYS A 131 -7.39 3.52 10.10
N THR A 132 -8.63 3.13 9.83
CA THR A 132 -9.43 3.65 8.71
C THR A 132 -10.69 4.34 9.23
N GLU A 133 -10.91 5.59 8.82
CA GLU A 133 -12.03 6.42 9.26
C GLU A 133 -12.76 7.01 8.05
N LYS A 134 -14.10 7.01 8.05
CA LYS A 134 -14.86 7.72 7.02
C LYS A 134 -14.75 9.23 7.23
N VAL A 135 -14.49 9.97 6.17
CA VAL A 135 -14.53 11.44 6.20
C VAL A 135 -15.98 11.88 6.04
N GLY A 136 -16.56 12.40 7.13
CA GLY A 136 -17.97 12.79 7.20
C GLY A 136 -18.43 13.67 6.04
N GLY A 137 -19.61 13.39 5.49
CA GLY A 137 -20.18 14.12 4.36
C GLY A 137 -19.49 13.86 3.00
N THR A 138 -18.57 12.90 2.91
CA THR A 138 -17.84 12.60 1.67
C THR A 138 -17.74 11.09 1.38
N ASP A 139 -17.23 10.75 0.19
CA ASP A 139 -16.87 9.40 -0.23
C ASP A 139 -15.42 9.02 0.11
N TRP A 140 -14.70 9.89 0.84
CA TRP A 140 -13.33 9.65 1.25
C TRP A 140 -13.26 8.84 2.54
N GLN A 141 -12.24 7.99 2.61
CA GLN A 141 -11.75 7.38 3.83
C GLN A 141 -10.36 7.92 4.14
N LYS A 142 -10.07 8.12 5.42
CA LYS A 142 -8.77 8.52 5.95
C LYS A 142 -8.10 7.29 6.55
N ILE A 143 -6.85 7.08 6.18
CA ILE A 143 -5.99 6.01 6.66
C ILE A 143 -4.82 6.64 7.40
N THR A 144 -4.53 6.15 8.60
CA THR A 144 -3.38 6.59 9.40
C THR A 144 -2.66 5.39 9.97
N ALA A 145 -1.33 5.38 9.92
CA ALA A 145 -0.55 4.42 10.68
C ALA A 145 -0.68 4.71 12.19
N SER A 146 -0.67 3.67 13.01
CA SER A 146 -0.75 3.81 14.47
C SER A 146 0.52 4.41 15.08
N GLU A 147 1.65 4.34 14.36
CA GLU A 147 2.95 4.88 14.76
C GLU A 147 3.54 5.75 13.63
N PRO A 148 4.38 6.75 13.96
CA PRO A 148 5.10 7.53 12.97
C PRO A 148 5.98 6.64 12.08
N LEU A 149 5.97 6.89 10.78
CA LEU A 149 6.74 6.10 9.82
C LEU A 149 8.22 6.48 9.83
N ALA A 150 9.11 5.51 10.05
CA ALA A 150 10.55 5.71 9.88
C ALA A 150 10.92 5.98 8.41
N PRO A 151 12.02 6.70 8.11
CA PRO A 151 12.48 6.87 6.73
C PRO A 151 12.61 5.54 5.97
N GLY A 152 12.17 5.51 4.72
CA GLY A 152 12.17 4.31 3.89
C GLY A 152 11.00 4.23 2.90
N GLU A 153 10.91 3.10 2.20
CA GLU A 153 9.91 2.86 1.16
C GLU A 153 8.68 2.14 1.73
N TYR A 154 7.50 2.52 1.25
CA TYR A 154 6.20 2.06 1.72
C TYR A 154 5.23 1.88 0.57
N ALA A 155 4.18 1.10 0.82
CA ALA A 155 3.06 0.98 -0.11
C ALA A 155 1.73 0.82 0.64
N LEU A 156 0.68 1.42 0.07
CA LEU A 156 -0.71 1.09 0.38
C LEU A 156 -1.21 0.10 -0.69
N MET A 157 -1.75 -1.03 -0.26
CA MET A 157 -2.28 -2.06 -1.16
C MET A 157 -3.78 -2.30 -0.94
N CYS A 158 -4.50 -2.50 -2.04
CA CYS A 158 -5.88 -2.97 -2.05
C CYS A 158 -5.89 -4.48 -2.30
N LEU A 159 -6.24 -5.24 -1.26
CA LEU A 159 -6.23 -6.70 -1.25
C LEU A 159 -7.64 -7.25 -1.44
N PRO A 160 -7.87 -8.11 -2.45
CA PRO A 160 -9.07 -8.91 -2.49
C PRO A 160 -9.19 -9.79 -1.26
N ARG A 161 -10.41 -9.89 -0.73
CA ARG A 161 -10.75 -10.86 0.30
C ARG A 161 -10.71 -12.27 -0.28
N GLY A 162 -10.14 -13.18 0.46
CA GLY A 162 -9.93 -14.56 0.03
C GLY A 162 -8.50 -15.01 0.26
N GLN A 163 -8.29 -16.32 0.20
CA GLN A 163 -6.96 -16.88 0.37
C GLN A 163 -6.18 -16.73 -0.94
N ASN A 164 -4.87 -16.52 -0.82
CA ASN A 164 -3.93 -16.65 -1.95
C ASN A 164 -4.09 -15.60 -3.06
N LEU A 165 -4.80 -14.49 -2.82
CA LEU A 165 -5.03 -13.45 -3.83
C LEU A 165 -3.98 -12.34 -3.74
N PHE A 166 -3.50 -11.87 -4.88
CA PHE A 166 -2.55 -10.75 -4.97
C PHE A 166 -3.26 -9.39 -4.85
N PRO A 167 -2.54 -8.33 -4.40
CA PRO A 167 -3.06 -6.97 -4.50
C PRO A 167 -3.52 -6.64 -5.91
N THR A 168 -4.69 -6.01 -6.02
CA THR A 168 -5.19 -5.54 -7.33
C THR A 168 -4.71 -4.12 -7.64
N ARG A 169 -4.34 -3.37 -6.61
CA ARG A 169 -3.80 -2.00 -6.71
C ARG A 169 -2.73 -1.81 -5.65
N VAL A 170 -1.65 -1.14 -6.04
CA VAL A 170 -0.56 -0.73 -5.15
C VAL A 170 -0.26 0.74 -5.43
N PHE A 171 -0.08 1.50 -4.36
CA PHE A 171 0.32 2.91 -4.38
C PHE A 171 1.57 3.04 -3.51
N ASP A 172 2.72 3.31 -4.13
CA ASP A 172 3.99 3.42 -3.42
C ASP A 172 4.32 4.86 -3.05
N PHE A 173 5.13 5.00 -2.01
CA PHE A 173 5.71 6.27 -1.58
C PHE A 173 6.92 5.99 -0.68
N ALA A 174 7.74 7.01 -0.46
CA ALA A 174 8.80 6.97 0.52
C ALA A 174 8.57 8.01 1.62
N ILE A 175 9.07 7.73 2.82
CA ILE A 175 9.33 8.76 3.83
C ILE A 175 10.79 9.15 3.72
N ASP A 176 11.02 10.41 3.38
CA ASP A 176 12.33 11.01 3.22
C ASP A 176 12.28 12.51 3.55
N PRO A 177 12.59 12.91 4.80
CA PRO A 177 12.59 14.30 5.21
C PRO A 177 13.60 15.20 4.45
N LYS A 178 14.51 14.60 3.65
CA LYS A 178 15.54 15.31 2.90
C LYS A 178 15.29 15.30 1.38
N ALA A 179 14.16 14.74 0.94
CA ALA A 179 13.83 14.72 -0.46
C ALA A 179 13.55 16.14 -0.99
N PRO A 180 13.70 16.37 -2.31
CA PRO A 180 13.18 17.57 -2.94
C PRO A 180 11.64 17.62 -2.90
N ALA A 181 11.09 18.82 -3.09
CA ALA A 181 9.64 19.03 -3.18
C ALA A 181 8.96 18.14 -4.25
N ASN A 182 7.77 17.64 -3.93
CA ASN A 182 6.93 16.94 -4.90
C ASN A 182 6.34 17.95 -5.91
N SER A 183 6.74 17.86 -7.18
CA SER A 183 6.32 18.78 -8.25
C SER A 183 4.81 18.88 -8.50
N LYS A 184 4.02 17.89 -8.04
CA LYS A 184 2.56 17.83 -8.19
C LYS A 184 1.81 17.98 -6.86
N ALA A 185 2.48 18.50 -5.83
CA ALA A 185 1.84 18.81 -4.57
C ALA A 185 0.78 19.90 -4.73
N VAL A 186 -0.33 19.75 -4.01
CA VAL A 186 -1.45 20.69 -4.00
C VAL A 186 -1.53 21.29 -2.60
N MET A 187 -1.44 22.62 -2.50
CA MET A 187 -1.65 23.29 -1.22
C MET A 187 -3.14 23.26 -0.85
N PRO A 188 -3.49 23.20 0.45
CA PRO A 188 -4.86 23.41 0.89
C PRO A 188 -5.35 24.78 0.40
N VAL A 189 -6.50 24.82 -0.25
CA VAL A 189 -7.22 26.08 -0.44
C VAL A 189 -7.63 26.59 0.95
N THR A 190 -7.11 27.75 1.35
CA THR A 190 -7.66 28.46 2.50
C THR A 190 -9.11 28.79 2.15
N PRO A 191 -10.11 28.44 2.98
CA PRO A 191 -11.45 28.95 2.75
C PRO A 191 -11.38 30.46 2.84
N SER A 192 -11.67 31.15 1.73
CA SER A 192 -11.85 32.59 1.74
C SER A 192 -12.90 32.89 2.80
N SER A 193 -12.52 33.62 3.84
CA SER A 193 -13.48 34.16 4.79
C SER A 193 -14.38 35.10 4.01
N SER A 194 -15.59 34.67 3.69
CA SER A 194 -16.62 35.58 3.21
C SER A 194 -16.93 36.54 4.35
N GLN A 195 -16.48 37.80 4.22
CA GLN A 195 -17.04 38.93 4.97
C GLN A 195 -18.42 39.27 4.43
#